data_AF-A0A1V1W708-F1
#
_entry.id   AF-A0A1V1W708-F1
#
_cell.length_a   1.000
_cell.length_b   1.000
_cell.length_c   1.000
_cell.angle_alpha   90.00
_cell.angle_beta   90.00
_cell.angle_gamma   90.00
#
_symmetry.space_group_name_H-M   'P 1'
#
loop_
_entity.id
_entity.type
_entity.pdbx_description
1 polymer ?
#
loop_
_entity_poly.entity_id
_entity_poly.type
_entity_poly.pdbx_seq_one_letter_code
_entity_poly.pdbx_strand_id
1 'polypeptide(L)'
;NQTFSSPEARTWGLGRDLGTSATDMHMLAVLQHHGVPTRLIDVTANPMTALWFATEEHKPEADGNVRRSPGVLFAVDVTKTDWYETFHHTEGQTWGHMEDPLGASYAHALAKSQKSRAMFRAFPALPDERMKAQEGFFLGSAVPKRHKAPGVLGLNPIGLPPGEDKLDKLLFKERGPGRPASVPFCAIVIPAHVKDKIRDPLKRTYNRRRRVLFPDVDGFREGLSRTQLD
;
A
#
# COMPACT_ATOMS: atom_id res chain seq x y z
N ASN A 1 6.65 3.12 -19.80
CA ASN A 1 7.04 2.65 -18.45
C ASN A 1 6.96 1.15 -18.40
N GLN A 2 8.11 0.47 -18.52
CA GLN A 2 8.21 -0.97 -18.32
C GLN A 2 7.79 -1.28 -16.88
N THR A 3 6.64 -1.93 -16.72
CA THR A 3 6.30 -2.55 -15.44
C THR A 3 7.06 -3.87 -15.39
N PHE A 4 7.93 -4.03 -14.41
CA PHE A 4 8.66 -5.27 -14.20
C PHE A 4 7.70 -6.45 -14.04
N SER A 5 7.95 -7.55 -14.73
CA SER A 5 7.11 -8.75 -14.70
C SER A 5 7.79 -9.85 -13.87
N SER A 6 7.02 -10.61 -13.09
CA SER A 6 7.55 -11.71 -12.25
C SER A 6 8.53 -12.67 -12.98
N PRO A 7 8.33 -13.01 -14.27
CA PRO A 7 9.26 -13.86 -15.02
C PRO A 7 10.70 -13.29 -15.13
N GLU A 8 10.86 -11.96 -15.20
CA GLU A 8 12.16 -11.30 -15.30
C GLU A 8 12.95 -11.36 -13.98
N ALA A 9 12.28 -11.32 -12.81
CA ALA A 9 12.96 -11.47 -11.52
C ALA A 9 13.48 -12.89 -11.31
N ARG A 10 12.69 -13.89 -11.73
CA ARG A 10 13.05 -15.30 -11.56
C ARG A 10 14.22 -15.69 -12.44
N THR A 11 14.27 -15.17 -13.67
CA THR A 11 15.43 -15.38 -14.56
C THR A 11 16.70 -14.73 -14.00
N TRP A 12 16.58 -13.65 -13.23
CA TRP A 12 17.69 -13.04 -12.48
C TRP A 12 18.10 -13.80 -11.21
N GLY A 13 17.31 -14.79 -10.78
CA GLY A 13 17.61 -15.66 -9.64
C GLY A 13 17.02 -15.21 -8.30
N LEU A 14 16.14 -14.20 -8.28
CA LEU A 14 15.45 -13.77 -7.05
C LEU A 14 14.47 -14.85 -6.57
N GLY A 15 14.42 -15.05 -5.25
CA GLY A 15 13.53 -16.03 -4.61
C GLY A 15 14.04 -17.48 -4.58
N ARG A 16 15.26 -17.76 -5.09
CA ARG A 16 15.89 -19.09 -5.00
C ARG A 16 16.12 -19.55 -3.56
N ASP A 17 16.42 -18.61 -2.66
CA ASP A 17 16.66 -18.89 -1.24
C ASP A 17 15.38 -19.19 -0.45
N LEU A 18 14.21 -18.82 -1.00
CA LEU A 18 12.88 -19.10 -0.44
C LEU A 18 12.27 -20.39 -1.02
N GLY A 19 13.02 -21.10 -1.86
CA GLY A 19 12.61 -22.34 -2.53
C GLY A 19 11.45 -22.17 -3.53
N THR A 20 10.85 -23.29 -3.93
CA THR A 20 9.68 -23.35 -4.85
C THR A 20 8.37 -22.89 -4.20
N SER A 21 8.42 -22.21 -3.05
CA SER A 21 7.24 -21.82 -2.26
C SER A 21 6.90 -20.34 -2.36
N ALA A 22 7.84 -19.50 -2.82
CA ALA A 22 7.63 -18.06 -2.99
C ALA A 22 6.80 -17.76 -4.25
N THR A 23 5.54 -17.36 -4.06
CA THR A 23 4.65 -16.97 -5.16
C THR A 23 5.09 -15.68 -5.86
N ASP A 24 4.57 -15.44 -7.06
CA ASP A 24 4.79 -14.19 -7.80
C ASP A 24 4.32 -12.96 -7.04
N MET A 25 3.23 -13.07 -6.26
CA MET A 25 2.80 -11.98 -5.38
C MET A 25 3.82 -11.71 -4.27
N HIS A 26 4.46 -12.76 -3.70
CA HIS A 26 5.53 -12.59 -2.73
C HIS A 26 6.71 -11.84 -3.34
N MET A 27 7.10 -12.22 -4.56
CA MET A 27 8.20 -11.57 -5.29
C MET A 27 7.89 -10.11 -5.60
N LEU A 28 6.66 -9.80 -6.06
CA LEU A 28 6.25 -8.42 -6.27
C LEU A 28 6.25 -7.60 -4.97
N ALA A 29 5.83 -8.18 -3.85
CA ALA A 29 5.87 -7.53 -2.55
C ALA A 29 7.32 -7.21 -2.11
N VAL A 30 8.24 -8.16 -2.25
CA VAL A 30 9.66 -7.98 -1.92
C VAL A 30 10.32 -6.95 -2.85
N LEU A 31 10.05 -7.02 -4.15
CA LEU A 31 10.55 -6.05 -5.13
C LEU A 31 10.07 -4.63 -4.81
N GLN A 32 8.77 -4.47 -4.56
CA GLN A 32 8.18 -3.19 -4.18
C GLN A 32 8.80 -2.64 -2.90
N HIS A 33 9.03 -3.51 -1.91
CA HIS A 33 9.69 -3.18 -0.66
C HIS A 33 11.09 -2.60 -0.86
N HIS A 34 11.86 -3.15 -1.81
CA HIS A 34 13.19 -2.65 -2.17
C HIS A 34 13.16 -1.51 -3.22
N GLY A 35 12.00 -0.91 -3.46
CA GLY A 35 11.85 0.26 -4.33
C GLY A 35 11.81 -0.05 -5.82
N VAL A 36 11.69 -1.33 -6.20
CA VAL A 36 11.45 -1.71 -7.60
C VAL A 36 9.98 -1.42 -7.94
N PRO A 37 9.69 -0.66 -9.01
CA PRO A 37 8.31 -0.35 -9.36
C PRO A 37 7.50 -1.61 -9.69
N THR A 38 6.48 -1.89 -8.90
CA THR A 38 5.50 -2.96 -9.17
C THR A 38 4.10 -2.39 -9.36
N ARG A 39 3.14 -3.26 -9.72
CA ARG A 39 1.71 -2.90 -9.81
C ARG A 39 0.98 -2.99 -8.46
N LEU A 40 1.71 -3.27 -7.39
CA LEU A 40 1.16 -3.31 -6.04
C LEU A 40 1.25 -1.93 -5.41
N ILE A 41 0.19 -1.53 -4.72
CA ILE A 41 0.18 -0.35 -3.87
C ILE A 41 0.44 -0.82 -2.44
N ASP A 42 1.51 -0.30 -1.84
CA ASP A 42 1.83 -0.53 -0.43
C ASP A 42 0.90 0.31 0.45
N VAL A 43 0.20 -0.35 1.38
CA VAL A 43 -0.74 0.26 2.32
C VAL A 43 -0.56 -0.34 3.71
N THR A 44 -0.97 0.39 4.74
CA THR A 44 -0.91 -0.09 6.13
C THR A 44 -2.32 -0.28 6.70
N ALA A 45 -2.49 -1.31 7.52
CA ALA A 45 -3.72 -1.51 8.29
C ALA A 45 -3.80 -0.58 9.51
N ASN A 46 -2.69 0.06 9.90
CA ASN A 46 -2.63 0.91 11.07
C ASN A 46 -2.77 2.40 10.71
N PRO A 47 -3.84 3.08 11.18
CA PRO A 47 -4.06 4.48 10.85
C PRO A 47 -2.97 5.42 11.39
N MET A 48 -2.31 5.07 12.49
CA MET A 48 -1.22 5.88 13.05
C MET A 48 0.05 5.76 12.20
N THR A 49 0.31 4.58 11.64
CA THR A 49 1.39 4.37 10.66
C THR A 49 1.10 5.15 9.38
N ALA A 50 -0.14 5.08 8.86
CA ALA A 50 -0.55 5.86 7.68
C ALA A 50 -0.39 7.37 7.91
N LEU A 51 -0.79 7.85 9.09
CA LEU A 51 -0.68 9.25 9.46
C LEU A 51 0.78 9.71 9.61
N TRP A 52 1.65 8.84 10.13
CA TRP A 52 3.09 9.11 10.16
C TRP A 52 3.65 9.32 8.75
N PHE A 53 3.32 8.44 7.81
CA PHE A 53 3.74 8.59 6.41
C PHE A 53 3.17 9.85 5.76
N ALA A 54 1.90 10.15 5.98
CA ALA A 54 1.26 11.35 5.45
C ALA A 54 1.83 12.66 6.05
N THR A 55 2.48 12.58 7.22
CA THR A 55 3.12 13.72 7.88
C THR A 55 4.65 13.73 7.76
N GLU A 56 5.22 12.78 7.02
CA GLU A 56 6.65 12.76 6.74
C GLU A 56 7.03 13.89 5.78
N GLU A 57 8.25 14.41 5.95
CA GLU A 57 8.78 15.47 5.11
C GLU A 57 9.78 14.93 4.09
N HIS A 58 10.02 15.76 3.07
CA HIS A 58 11.01 15.47 2.04
C HIS A 58 12.40 15.29 2.66
N LYS A 59 13.28 14.59 1.94
CA LYS A 59 14.70 14.55 2.32
C LYS A 59 15.22 16.00 2.40
N PRO A 60 16.07 16.32 3.39
CA PRO A 60 16.77 17.60 3.39
C PRO A 60 17.52 17.79 2.08
N GLU A 61 17.46 19.00 1.54
CA GLU A 61 18.29 19.41 0.41
C GLU A 61 19.75 19.55 0.86
N ALA A 62 20.67 19.75 -0.10
CA ALA A 62 22.11 19.80 0.19
C ALA A 62 22.50 20.96 1.14
N ASP A 63 21.66 22.00 1.21
CA ASP A 63 21.80 23.15 2.11
C ASP A 63 21.18 22.92 3.51
N GLY A 64 20.58 21.75 3.74
CA GLY A 64 19.90 21.40 4.99
C GLY A 64 18.43 21.85 5.06
N ASN A 65 17.91 22.54 4.04
CA ASN A 65 16.51 22.94 4.01
C ASN A 65 15.59 21.75 3.76
N VAL A 66 14.48 21.70 4.48
CA VAL A 66 13.45 20.66 4.30
C VAL A 66 12.25 21.30 3.61
N ARG A 67 11.99 20.90 2.37
CA ARG A 67 10.78 21.32 1.65
C ARG A 67 9.55 20.82 2.39
N ARG A 68 8.72 21.74 2.88
CA ARG A 68 7.43 21.45 3.50
C ARG A 68 6.36 21.36 2.42
N SER A 69 5.61 20.27 2.39
CA SER A 69 4.45 20.11 1.49
C SER A 69 3.27 19.49 2.22
N PRO A 70 2.02 19.74 1.79
CA PRO A 70 0.88 18.98 2.29
C PRO A 70 1.06 17.48 2.08
N GLY A 71 0.41 16.69 2.93
CA GLY A 71 0.28 15.24 2.78
C GLY A 71 -1.17 14.84 2.50
N VAL A 72 -1.38 13.59 2.10
CA VAL A 72 -2.73 13.03 1.92
C VAL A 72 -2.76 11.64 2.53
N LEU A 73 -3.75 11.38 3.38
CA LEU A 73 -4.07 10.05 3.90
C LEU A 73 -5.26 9.50 3.12
N PHE A 74 -5.09 8.34 2.50
CA PHE A 74 -6.17 7.62 1.84
C PHE A 74 -6.67 6.50 2.76
N ALA A 75 -7.95 6.53 3.11
CA ALA A 75 -8.65 5.44 3.77
C ALA A 75 -9.46 4.69 2.72
N VAL A 76 -9.19 3.40 2.51
CA VAL A 76 -9.85 2.59 1.47
C VAL A 76 -10.69 1.51 2.14
N ASP A 77 -11.95 1.36 1.73
CA ASP A 77 -12.80 0.28 2.20
C ASP A 77 -12.43 -1.03 1.50
N VAL A 78 -11.79 -1.92 2.24
CA VAL A 78 -11.33 -3.23 1.75
C VAL A 78 -12.24 -4.38 2.21
N THR A 79 -13.36 -4.10 2.88
CA THR A 79 -14.21 -5.11 3.54
C THR A 79 -14.70 -6.19 2.59
N LYS A 80 -15.05 -5.81 1.35
CA LYS A 80 -15.57 -6.73 0.32
C LYS A 80 -14.52 -7.15 -0.71
N THR A 81 -13.24 -6.99 -0.39
CA THR A 81 -12.14 -7.35 -1.30
C THR A 81 -11.64 -8.75 -1.01
N ASP A 82 -11.34 -9.47 -2.08
CA ASP A 82 -10.75 -10.80 -1.99
C ASP A 82 -9.37 -10.74 -1.31
N TRP A 83 -9.06 -11.81 -0.59
CA TRP A 83 -7.82 -12.00 0.13
C TRP A 83 -6.98 -13.05 -0.59
N TYR A 84 -5.72 -12.71 -0.89
CA TYR A 84 -4.74 -13.67 -1.41
C TYR A 84 -3.51 -13.67 -0.49
N GLU A 85 -3.22 -14.83 0.09
CA GLU A 85 -1.96 -15.05 0.80
C GLU A 85 -0.85 -15.34 -0.21
N THR A 86 0.35 -14.86 0.07
CA THR A 86 1.50 -14.98 -0.85
C THR A 86 2.24 -16.32 -0.71
N PHE A 87 1.71 -17.27 0.07
CA PHE A 87 2.24 -18.63 0.22
C PHE A 87 1.15 -19.67 -0.01
N HIS A 88 1.55 -20.84 -0.48
CA HIS A 88 0.64 -21.96 -0.71
C HIS A 88 0.24 -22.61 0.62
N HIS A 89 -1.02 -22.46 1.02
CA HIS A 89 -1.72 -23.53 1.74
C HIS A 89 -2.51 -24.33 0.70
N THR A 90 -2.22 -25.63 0.63
CA THR A 90 -2.75 -26.62 -0.30
C THR A 90 -4.27 -26.79 -0.17
N GLU A 91 -5.06 -25.82 -0.62
CA GLU A 91 -6.51 -25.98 -0.77
C GLU A 91 -6.96 -25.46 -2.14
N GLY A 92 -7.25 -26.39 -3.05
CA GLY A 92 -7.82 -26.11 -4.37
C GLY A 92 -6.81 -26.09 -5.52
N GLN A 93 -6.26 -27.26 -5.87
CA GLN A 93 -5.50 -27.39 -7.12
C GLN A 93 -6.44 -27.27 -8.32
N THR A 94 -6.39 -26.14 -9.02
CA THR A 94 -6.93 -26.01 -10.37
C THR A 94 -5.84 -26.35 -11.40
N TRP A 95 -6.20 -26.75 -12.62
CA TRP A 95 -5.24 -27.11 -13.67
C TRP A 95 -4.16 -26.04 -13.90
N GLY A 96 -4.50 -24.75 -13.78
CA GLY A 96 -3.52 -23.65 -13.89
C GLY A 96 -2.48 -23.63 -12.76
N HIS A 97 -2.80 -24.10 -11.55
CA HIS A 97 -1.83 -24.26 -10.46
C HIS A 97 -0.86 -25.44 -10.68
N MET A 98 -1.19 -26.38 -11.56
CA MET A 98 -0.29 -27.49 -11.91
C MET A 98 0.75 -27.07 -12.96
N GLU A 99 0.39 -26.15 -13.86
CA GLU A 99 1.27 -25.63 -14.92
C GLU A 99 2.19 -24.50 -14.43
N ASP A 100 1.67 -23.59 -13.60
CA ASP A 100 2.43 -22.50 -12.97
C ASP A 100 1.97 -22.28 -11.52
N PRO A 101 2.44 -23.11 -10.58
CA PRO A 101 2.02 -23.00 -9.18
C PRO A 101 2.30 -21.61 -8.61
N LEU A 102 3.40 -20.97 -9.03
CA LEU A 102 3.89 -19.73 -8.43
C LEU A 102 3.21 -18.48 -8.97
N GLY A 103 2.82 -18.45 -10.25
CA GLY A 103 2.14 -17.32 -10.90
C GLY A 103 0.62 -17.45 -11.02
N ALA A 104 0.06 -18.66 -10.91
CA ALA A 104 -1.37 -18.89 -11.12
C ALA A 104 -2.27 -18.12 -10.15
N SER A 105 -1.87 -17.96 -8.87
CA SER A 105 -2.66 -17.20 -7.89
C SER A 105 -2.75 -15.72 -8.27
N TYR A 106 -1.63 -15.13 -8.71
CA TYR A 106 -1.57 -13.74 -9.18
C TYR A 106 -2.35 -13.55 -10.48
N ALA A 107 -2.17 -14.44 -11.45
CA ALA A 107 -2.91 -14.41 -12.71
C ALA A 107 -4.42 -14.55 -12.49
N HIS A 108 -4.84 -15.43 -11.58
CA HIS A 108 -6.25 -15.59 -11.20
C HIS A 108 -6.81 -14.31 -10.56
N ALA A 109 -6.09 -13.73 -9.60
CA ALA A 109 -6.49 -12.49 -8.94
C ALA A 109 -6.66 -11.34 -9.95
N LEU A 110 -5.72 -11.21 -10.90
CA LEU A 110 -5.83 -10.24 -12.00
C LEU A 110 -7.02 -10.52 -12.91
N ALA A 111 -7.24 -11.77 -13.33
CA ALA A 111 -8.37 -12.12 -14.20
C ALA A 111 -9.72 -11.85 -13.52
N LYS A 112 -9.84 -12.17 -12.23
CA LYS A 112 -11.03 -11.87 -11.42
C LYS A 112 -11.23 -10.36 -11.28
N SER A 113 -10.17 -9.63 -10.92
CA SER A 113 -10.18 -8.16 -10.83
C SER A 113 -10.60 -7.49 -12.14
N GLN A 114 -10.14 -7.99 -13.30
CA GLN A 114 -10.52 -7.46 -14.61
C GLN A 114 -12.01 -7.61 -14.88
N LYS A 115 -12.62 -8.74 -14.49
CA LYS A 115 -14.05 -9.02 -14.67
C LYS A 115 -14.92 -8.20 -13.70
N SER A 116 -14.56 -8.18 -12.42
CA SER A 116 -15.34 -7.52 -11.37
C SER A 116 -15.08 -6.01 -11.26
N ARG A 117 -13.96 -5.53 -11.80
CA ARG A 117 -13.39 -4.19 -11.56
C ARG A 117 -13.15 -3.89 -10.07
N ALA A 118 -12.96 -4.94 -9.27
CA ALA A 118 -12.63 -4.82 -7.85
C ALA A 118 -11.13 -4.98 -7.62
N MET A 119 -10.62 -4.32 -6.58
CA MET A 119 -9.28 -4.56 -6.07
C MET A 119 -9.22 -5.82 -5.23
N PHE A 120 -8.00 -6.34 -5.05
CA PHE A 120 -7.71 -7.45 -4.16
C PHE A 120 -6.58 -7.09 -3.19
N ARG A 121 -6.55 -7.79 -2.07
CA ARG A 121 -5.47 -7.70 -1.07
C ARG A 121 -4.46 -8.81 -1.27
N ALA A 122 -3.19 -8.47 -1.10
CA ALA A 122 -2.08 -9.42 -1.07
C ALA A 122 -1.26 -9.20 0.21
N PHE A 123 -1.04 -10.27 0.97
CA PHE A 123 -0.26 -10.22 2.21
C PHE A 123 1.06 -10.98 2.06
N PRO A 124 2.22 -10.37 2.34
CA PRO A 124 3.48 -11.10 2.42
C PRO A 124 3.40 -12.10 3.58
N ALA A 125 3.48 -13.42 3.32
CA ALA A 125 3.38 -14.39 4.40
C ALA A 125 4.70 -14.57 5.16
N LEU A 126 5.82 -14.14 4.56
CA LEU A 126 7.09 -13.92 5.24
C LEU A 126 7.46 -12.44 5.14
N PRO A 127 6.83 -11.57 5.96
CA PRO A 127 7.21 -10.17 6.01
C PRO A 127 8.57 -10.03 6.71
N ASP A 128 9.44 -9.17 6.19
CA ASP A 128 10.63 -8.74 6.93
C ASP A 128 10.25 -7.83 8.12
N GLU A 129 11.26 -7.44 8.91
CA GLU A 129 11.05 -6.61 10.10
C GLU A 129 10.49 -5.22 9.77
N ARG A 130 10.83 -4.62 8.63
CA ARG A 130 10.25 -3.34 8.21
C ARG A 130 8.78 -3.53 7.84
N MET A 131 8.43 -4.55 7.07
CA MET A 131 7.04 -4.85 6.69
C MET A 131 6.16 -5.09 7.93
N LYS A 132 6.68 -5.86 8.90
CA LYS A 132 6.01 -6.08 10.20
C LYS A 132 5.81 -4.76 10.95
N ALA A 133 6.87 -3.96 11.07
CA ALA A 133 6.82 -2.70 11.81
C ALA A 133 5.87 -1.67 11.19
N GLN A 134 5.70 -1.70 9.88
CA GLN A 134 4.80 -0.82 9.14
C GLN A 134 3.36 -1.36 9.08
N GLU A 135 3.12 -2.58 9.57
CA GLU A 135 1.81 -3.26 9.50
C GLU A 135 1.27 -3.23 8.05
N GLY A 136 2.20 -3.44 7.11
CA GLY A 136 2.00 -3.23 5.69
C GLY A 136 1.40 -4.44 4.99
N PHE A 137 0.58 -4.18 3.98
CA PHE A 137 0.06 -5.14 3.03
C PHE A 137 -0.14 -4.45 1.67
N PHE A 138 -0.47 -5.23 0.65
CA PHE A 138 -0.53 -4.73 -0.70
C PHE A 138 -1.95 -4.75 -1.26
N LEU A 139 -2.26 -3.73 -2.05
CA LEU A 139 -3.45 -3.68 -2.89
C LEU A 139 -3.04 -3.88 -4.35
N GLY A 140 -3.77 -4.75 -5.04
CA GLY A 140 -3.61 -5.01 -6.46
C GLY A 140 -4.93 -4.86 -7.21
N SER A 141 -4.84 -4.56 -8.50
CA SER A 141 -5.97 -4.67 -9.42
C SER A 141 -5.49 -4.87 -10.85
N ALA A 142 -6.37 -5.40 -11.70
CA ALA A 142 -6.13 -5.37 -13.14
C ALA A 142 -6.23 -3.94 -13.68
N VAL A 143 -5.29 -3.55 -14.54
CA VAL A 143 -5.33 -2.24 -15.18
C VAL A 143 -6.53 -2.17 -16.13
N PRO A 144 -7.50 -1.26 -15.91
CA PRO A 144 -8.66 -1.18 -16.78
C PRO A 144 -8.25 -0.67 -18.16
N LYS A 145 -8.73 -1.31 -19.25
CA LYS A 145 -8.45 -0.87 -20.63
C LYS A 145 -9.06 0.49 -20.99
N ARG A 146 -10.03 0.97 -20.21
CA ARG A 146 -10.71 2.27 -20.38
C ARG A 146 -10.66 3.01 -19.05
N HIS A 147 -10.06 4.19 -19.04
CA HIS A 147 -9.95 5.06 -17.86
C HIS A 147 -11.00 6.17 -17.92
N LYS A 148 -11.66 6.47 -16.79
CA LYS A 148 -12.59 7.59 -16.69
C LYS A 148 -11.91 8.88 -16.18
N ALA A 149 -10.86 8.74 -15.38
CA ALA A 149 -10.08 9.87 -14.85
C ALA A 149 -8.66 9.87 -15.46
N PRO A 150 -8.19 10.98 -16.05
CA PRO A 150 -6.80 11.12 -16.48
C PRO A 150 -5.85 11.05 -15.27
N GLY A 151 -4.73 10.33 -15.41
CA GLY A 151 -3.64 10.34 -14.43
C GLY A 151 -3.76 9.37 -13.24
N VAL A 152 -4.91 8.74 -13.01
CA VAL A 152 -5.08 7.72 -11.95
C VAL A 152 -5.58 6.40 -12.56
N LEU A 153 -4.70 5.41 -12.62
CA LEU A 153 -5.02 4.09 -13.18
C LEU A 153 -5.58 3.18 -12.07
N GLY A 154 -6.83 2.72 -12.22
CA GLY A 154 -7.43 1.73 -11.31
C GLY A 154 -8.15 2.30 -10.07
N LEU A 155 -7.84 3.53 -9.65
CA LEU A 155 -8.61 4.28 -8.65
C LEU A 155 -9.41 5.37 -9.35
N ASN A 156 -10.74 5.20 -9.45
CA ASN A 156 -11.63 6.21 -10.01
C ASN A 156 -12.26 7.00 -8.87
N PRO A 157 -11.70 8.16 -8.45
CA PRO A 157 -12.35 8.96 -7.44
C PRO A 157 -13.72 9.44 -7.95
N ILE A 158 -14.76 9.20 -7.14
CA ILE A 158 -16.13 9.60 -7.47
C ILE A 158 -16.43 10.92 -6.77
N GLY A 159 -16.56 11.99 -7.54
CA GLY A 159 -17.15 13.26 -7.10
C GLY A 159 -16.17 14.33 -6.63
N LEU A 160 -16.71 15.55 -6.50
CA LEU A 160 -16.04 16.69 -5.89
C LEU A 160 -15.83 16.43 -4.38
N PRO A 161 -14.77 16.97 -3.76
CA PRO A 161 -14.57 16.86 -2.32
C PRO A 161 -15.83 17.37 -1.60
N PRO A 162 -16.39 16.60 -0.66
CA PRO A 162 -17.70 16.90 -0.08
C PRO A 162 -17.74 18.21 0.70
N GLY A 163 -16.58 18.72 1.15
CA GLY A 163 -16.50 19.82 2.11
C GLY A 163 -16.76 19.35 3.53
N GLU A 164 -16.36 20.15 4.53
CA GLU A 164 -16.39 19.81 5.95
C GLU A 164 -17.79 19.39 6.44
N ASP A 165 -18.82 20.18 6.13
CA ASP A 165 -20.22 19.91 6.52
C ASP A 165 -20.79 18.59 6.00
N LYS A 166 -20.33 18.15 4.83
CA LYS A 166 -20.77 16.88 4.23
C LYS A 166 -19.91 15.72 4.74
N LEU A 167 -18.65 15.94 5.09
CA LEU A 167 -17.79 14.91 5.69
C LEU A 167 -18.35 14.47 7.05
N ASP A 168 -18.74 15.42 7.90
CA ASP A 168 -19.36 15.10 9.19
C ASP A 168 -20.68 14.33 9.02
N LYS A 169 -21.49 14.76 8.04
CA LYS A 169 -22.71 14.04 7.68
C LYS A 169 -22.42 12.63 7.15
N LEU A 170 -21.35 12.44 6.38
CA LEU A 170 -20.97 11.15 5.78
C LEU A 170 -20.38 10.17 6.80
N LEU A 171 -19.59 10.66 7.76
CA LEU A 171 -18.89 9.83 8.75
C LEU A 171 -19.70 9.57 10.02
N PHE A 172 -20.45 10.57 10.51
CA PHE A 172 -21.01 10.53 11.87
C PHE A 172 -22.54 10.55 11.96
N LYS A 173 -23.28 10.89 10.89
CA LYS A 173 -24.76 10.82 10.92
C LYS A 173 -25.31 9.47 10.45
N GLU A 174 -26.39 9.04 11.11
CA GLU A 174 -27.17 7.86 10.74
C GLU A 174 -27.55 7.83 9.24
N ARG A 175 -27.53 6.64 8.67
CA ARG A 175 -27.71 6.41 7.23
C ARG A 175 -29.16 6.74 6.82
N GLY A 176 -29.34 7.82 6.07
CA GLY A 176 -30.61 8.15 5.42
C GLY A 176 -30.77 7.51 4.03
N PRO A 177 -32.01 7.48 3.47
CA PRO A 177 -32.28 7.01 2.12
C PRO A 177 -31.48 7.80 1.06
N GLY A 178 -30.94 7.13 0.04
CA GLY A 178 -30.19 7.76 -1.06
C GLY A 178 -28.68 7.94 -0.83
N ARG A 179 -28.14 7.53 0.32
CA ARG A 179 -26.68 7.50 0.53
C ARG A 179 -26.03 6.30 -0.18
N PRO A 180 -24.78 6.43 -0.68
CA PRO A 180 -24.03 5.29 -1.18
C PRO A 180 -23.93 4.21 -0.10
N ALA A 181 -24.12 2.95 -0.47
CA ALA A 181 -24.08 1.82 0.46
C ALA A 181 -22.72 1.64 1.16
N SER A 182 -21.65 2.15 0.54
CA SER A 182 -20.28 2.18 1.07
C SER A 182 -19.54 3.39 0.50
N VAL A 183 -18.65 3.99 1.29
CA VAL A 183 -17.67 4.97 0.81
C VAL A 183 -16.43 4.16 0.41
N PRO A 184 -16.15 3.96 -0.90
CA PRO A 184 -15.09 3.04 -1.33
C PRO A 184 -13.70 3.53 -0.91
N PHE A 185 -13.54 4.85 -0.76
CA PHE A 185 -12.37 5.45 -0.13
C PHE A 185 -12.68 6.89 0.34
N CYS A 186 -11.88 7.40 1.27
CA CYS A 186 -11.83 8.78 1.72
C CYS A 186 -10.39 9.29 1.59
N ALA A 187 -10.21 10.57 1.25
CA ALA A 187 -8.90 11.22 1.22
C ALA A 187 -8.93 12.39 2.20
N ILE A 188 -8.00 12.38 3.16
CA ILE A 188 -7.82 13.43 4.17
C ILE A 188 -6.56 14.21 3.80
N VAL A 189 -6.71 15.48 3.46
CA VAL A 189 -5.58 16.38 3.18
C VAL A 189 -5.04 16.88 4.50
N ILE A 190 -3.72 16.77 4.68
CA ILE A 190 -3.00 17.25 5.86
C ILE A 190 -2.17 18.48 5.45
N PRO A 191 -2.60 19.69 5.83
CA PRO A 191 -1.82 20.90 5.56
C PRO A 191 -0.41 20.81 6.14
N ALA A 192 0.58 21.38 5.44
CA ALA A 192 1.97 21.33 5.88
C ALA A 192 2.18 21.90 7.29
N HIS A 193 1.49 23.00 7.62
CA HIS A 193 1.64 23.70 8.89
C HIS A 193 1.09 22.94 10.12
N VAL A 194 0.30 21.88 9.94
CA VAL A 194 -0.21 21.05 11.05
C VAL A 194 0.60 19.77 11.27
N LYS A 195 1.49 19.40 10.33
CA LYS A 195 2.24 18.13 10.40
C LYS A 195 3.01 17.99 11.71
N ASP A 196 3.72 19.02 12.15
CA ASP A 196 4.53 18.96 13.38
C ASP A 196 3.67 18.70 14.62
N LYS A 197 2.46 19.31 14.70
CA LYS A 197 1.51 19.05 15.80
C LYS A 197 0.98 17.60 15.81
N ILE A 198 0.88 16.98 14.64
CA ILE A 198 0.45 15.58 14.50
C ILE A 198 1.60 14.60 14.80
N ARG A 199 2.84 14.95 14.42
CA ARG A 199 4.02 14.09 14.64
C ARG A 199 4.35 13.90 16.12
N ASP A 200 4.15 14.92 16.95
CA ASP A 200 4.43 14.87 18.38
C ASP A 200 3.71 13.73 19.11
N PRO A 201 2.37 13.59 19.04
CA PRO A 201 1.66 12.47 19.66
C PRO A 201 1.98 11.13 18.98
N LEU A 202 2.20 11.10 17.66
CA LEU A 202 2.64 9.88 16.96
C LEU A 202 3.94 9.34 17.56
N LYS A 203 4.93 10.21 17.78
CA LYS A 203 6.21 9.84 18.39
C LYS A 203 6.07 9.46 19.86
N ARG A 204 5.41 10.30 20.67
CA ARG A 204 5.38 10.17 22.14
C ARG A 204 4.41 9.11 22.65
N THR A 205 3.24 9.00 22.04
CA THR A 205 2.14 8.16 22.53
C THR A 205 2.04 6.86 21.75
N TYR A 206 2.14 6.92 20.42
CA TYR A 206 1.94 5.76 19.54
C TYR A 206 3.24 5.06 19.13
N ASN A 207 4.39 5.55 19.60
CA ASN A 207 5.73 5.06 19.24
C ASN A 207 5.94 4.93 17.71
N ARG A 208 5.30 5.83 16.94
CA ARG A 208 5.45 5.93 15.48
C ARG A 208 6.53 6.95 15.18
N ARG A 209 7.75 6.44 14.99
CA ARG A 209 8.98 7.18 14.69
C ARG A 209 9.81 6.41 13.70
N ARG A 210 10.77 7.10 13.06
CA ARG A 210 11.53 6.54 11.95
C ARG A 210 12.21 5.23 12.31
N ARG A 211 12.93 5.15 13.43
CA ARG A 211 13.63 3.92 13.84
C ARG A 211 12.71 2.72 14.10
N VAL A 212 11.44 2.99 14.46
CA VAL A 212 10.45 1.93 14.71
C VAL A 212 9.90 1.44 13.39
N LEU A 213 9.53 2.36 12.48
CA LEU A 213 8.95 2.03 11.18
C LEU A 213 10.00 1.57 10.14
N PHE A 214 11.27 1.86 10.39
CA PHE A 214 12.40 1.52 9.53
C PHE A 214 13.51 0.86 10.36
N PRO A 215 13.28 -0.35 10.90
CA PRO A 215 14.19 -0.99 11.87
C PRO A 215 15.42 -1.67 11.25
N ASP A 216 15.61 -1.54 9.94
CA ASP A 216 16.68 -2.20 9.19
C ASP A 216 17.86 -1.27 8.86
N VAL A 217 18.90 -1.84 8.25
CA VAL A 217 20.14 -1.11 7.91
C VAL A 217 19.88 0.05 6.96
N ASP A 218 18.98 -0.11 5.99
CA ASP A 218 18.58 0.95 5.09
C ASP A 218 17.87 2.09 5.82
N GLY A 219 16.99 1.74 6.75
CA GLY A 219 16.31 2.67 7.64
C GLY A 219 17.27 3.48 8.50
N PHE A 220 18.26 2.81 9.08
CA PHE A 220 19.34 3.43 9.85
C PHE A 220 20.19 4.37 8.97
N ARG A 221 20.62 3.92 7.79
CA ARG A 221 21.37 4.74 6.83
C ARG A 221 20.60 6.01 6.44
N GLU A 222 19.30 5.88 6.14
CA GLU A 222 18.50 7.04 5.79
C GLU A 222 18.27 7.96 7.01
N GLY A 223 18.04 7.39 8.19
CA GLY A 223 17.92 8.13 9.45
C GLY A 223 19.17 8.95 9.76
N LEU A 224 20.37 8.40 9.52
CA LEU A 224 21.64 9.12 9.63
C LEU A 224 21.69 10.31 8.67
N SER A 225 21.35 10.10 7.40
CA SER A 225 21.37 11.18 6.40
C SER A 225 20.39 12.32 6.69
N ARG A 226 19.35 12.05 7.48
CA ARG A 226 18.30 13.02 7.84
C ARG A 226 18.48 13.60 9.24
N THR A 227 19.46 13.16 10.03
CA THR A 227 19.57 13.48 11.46
C THR A 227 18.29 13.10 12.25
N GLN A 228 17.65 11.99 11.86
CA GLN A 228 16.40 11.47 12.41
C GLN A 228 16.60 10.04 12.95
N LEU A 229 17.46 9.92 13.97
CA LEU A 229 17.77 8.63 14.63
C LEU A 229 16.88 8.35 15.85
N ASP A 230 15.92 9.23 16.10
CA ASP A 230 15.06 9.25 17.29
C ASP A 230 13.98 8.16 17.31
#